data_AF-A0A969GW46-F1
#
_entry.id   AF-A0A969GW46-F1
#
_cell.length_a   1.000
_cell.length_b   1.000
_cell.length_c   1.000
_cell.angle_alpha   90.00
_cell.angle_beta   90.00
_cell.angle_gamma   90.00
#
_symmetry.space_group_name_H-M   'P 1'
#
loop_
_entity.id
_entity.type
_entity.pdbx_description
1 polymer ?
#
loop_
_entity_poly.entity_id
_entity_poly.type
_entity_poly.pdbx_seq_one_letter_code
_entity_poly.pdbx_strand_id
1 'polypeptide(L)' 'MNATVSILAEIPEDLHESLKTYLENHPDWDQDRVFRAALSLFLLQNSTSETADTSRSYRRAARVYLDTLFKHAV' A
#
# COMPACT_ATOMS: atom_id res chain seq x y z
N MET A 1 19.07 3.51 10.36
CA MET A 1 18.64 2.12 10.08
C MET A 1 17.14 2.13 9.88
N ASN A 2 16.65 2.09 8.64
CA ASN A 2 15.22 1.87 8.38
C ASN A 2 15.00 0.36 8.34
N ALA A 3 14.61 -0.22 9.47
CA ALA A 3 14.25 -1.63 9.52
C ALA A 3 12.95 -1.82 8.71
N THR A 4 13.03 -2.54 7.59
CA THR A 4 11.85 -2.97 6.83
C THR A 4 11.28 -4.20 7.52
N VAL A 5 9.97 -4.18 7.81
CA VAL A 5 9.26 -5.33 8.35
C VAL A 5 8.53 -6.01 7.20
N SER A 6 8.84 -7.29 6.97
CA SER A 6 8.11 -8.10 5.98
C SER A 6 6.73 -8.46 6.52
N ILE A 7 5.70 -8.29 5.70
CA ILE A 7 4.32 -8.65 6.01
C ILE A 7 4.01 -9.92 5.23
N LEU A 8 3.66 -11.00 5.94
CA LEU A 8 3.08 -12.19 5.32
C LEU A 8 1.55 -12.07 5.42
N ALA A 9 0.88 -12.11 4.28
CA ALA A 9 -0.58 -12.07 4.20
C ALA A 9 -1.06 -13.16 3.25
N GLU A 10 -2.05 -13.93 3.71
CA GLU A 10 -2.78 -14.85 2.85
C GLU A 10 -3.84 -14.05 2.08
N ILE A 11 -3.89 -14.25 0.76
CA ILE A 11 -4.89 -13.63 -0.10
C ILE A 11 -5.66 -14.69 -0.86
N PRO A 12 -6.95 -14.46 -1.20
CA PRO A 12 -7.70 -15.36 -2.06
C PRO A 12 -7.02 -15.56 -3.41
N GLU A 13 -7.10 -16.77 -3.95
CA GLU A 13 -6.47 -17.14 -5.22
C GLU A 13 -6.98 -16.26 -6.39
N ASP A 14 -8.29 -16.01 -6.45
CA ASP A 14 -8.90 -15.11 -7.43
C ASP A 14 -8.29 -13.70 -7.42
N LEU A 15 -7.96 -13.18 -6.23
CA LEU A 15 -7.32 -11.88 -6.08
C LEU A 15 -5.88 -11.94 -6.59
N HIS A 16 -5.16 -13.02 -6.28
CA HIS A 16 -3.80 -13.25 -6.76
C HIS A 16 -3.74 -13.35 -8.29
N GLU A 17 -4.65 -14.10 -8.92
CA GLU A 17 -4.71 -14.21 -10.38
C GLU A 17 -5.03 -12.87 -11.06
N SER A 18 -6.00 -12.13 -10.50
CA SER A 18 -6.34 -10.79 -10.99
C SER A 18 -5.17 -9.83 -10.89
N LEU A 19 -4.46 -9.86 -9.76
CA LEU A 19 -3.29 -9.00 -9.51
C LEU A 19 -2.12 -9.39 -10.42
N LYS A 20 -1.89 -10.68 -10.64
CA LYS A 20 -0.89 -11.17 -11.59
C LYS A 20 -1.18 -10.68 -13.01
N THR A 21 -2.43 -10.80 -13.47
CA THR A 21 -2.86 -10.30 -14.78
C THR A 21 -2.65 -8.79 -14.90
N TYR A 22 -2.89 -8.02 -13.84
CA TYR A 22 -2.62 -6.59 -13.82
C TYR A 22 -1.12 -6.29 -13.94
N LEU A 23 -0.26 -6.97 -13.18
CA LEU A 23 1.19 -6.79 -13.21
C LEU A 23 1.81 -7.17 -14.55
N GLU A 24 1.29 -8.20 -15.23
CA GLU A 24 1.74 -8.59 -16.57
C GLU A 24 1.55 -7.47 -17.61
N ASN A 25 0.53 -6.61 -17.41
CA ASN A 25 0.25 -5.46 -18.26
C ASN A 25 0.96 -4.16 -17.81
N HIS A 26 1.60 -4.17 -16.63
CA HIS A 26 2.22 -3.00 -16.01
C HIS A 26 3.63 -3.35 -15.52
N PRO A 27 4.64 -3.38 -16.41
CA PRO A 27 6.00 -3.82 -16.07
C PRO A 27 6.70 -2.92 -15.04
N ASP A 28 6.25 -1.68 -14.88
CA ASP A 28 6.76 -0.73 -13.89
C ASP A 28 6.19 -0.97 -12.47
N TRP A 29 5.25 -1.91 -12.33
CA TRP A 29 4.60 -2.23 -11.06
C TRP A 29 5.04 -3.61 -10.56
N ASP A 30 5.23 -3.70 -9.26
CA ASP A 30 5.39 -4.95 -8.54
C ASP A 30 4.23 -5.12 -7.54
N GLN A 31 4.07 -6.34 -7.04
CA GLN A 31 3.04 -6.67 -6.06
C GLN A 31 3.12 -5.74 -4.84
N ASP A 32 4.33 -5.49 -4.34
CA ASP A 32 4.58 -4.62 -3.19
C ASP A 32 4.09 -3.18 -3.42
N ARG A 33 4.33 -2.58 -4.59
CA ARG A 33 3.87 -1.24 -4.95
C ARG A 33 2.36 -1.19 -5.02
N VAL A 34 1.72 -2.20 -5.61
CA VAL A 34 0.26 -2.28 -5.67
C VAL A 34 -0.32 -2.32 -4.25
N PHE A 35 0.22 -3.15 -3.37
CA PHE A 35 -0.22 -3.23 -1.97
C PHE A 35 0.04 -1.93 -1.20
N ARG A 36 1.23 -1.32 -1.34
CA ARG A 36 1.55 -0.03 -0.70
C ARG A 36 0.62 1.08 -1.18
N ALA A 37 0.33 1.13 -2.49
CA ALA A 37 -0.61 2.08 -3.07
C ALA A 37 -2.03 1.88 -2.53
N ALA A 38 -2.53 0.64 -2.55
CA ALA A 38 -3.85 0.28 -2.07
C ALA A 38 -4.01 0.60 -0.58
N LEU A 39 -3.03 0.24 0.26
CA LEU A 39 -3.02 0.55 1.69
C LEU A 39 -2.99 2.05 1.96
N SER A 40 -2.15 2.80 1.25
CA SER A 40 -2.11 4.25 1.40
C SER A 40 -3.44 4.90 1.04
N LEU A 41 -4.05 4.47 -0.08
CA LEU A 41 -5.32 5.01 -0.53
C LEU A 41 -6.43 4.68 0.47
N PHE A 42 -6.49 3.43 0.95
CA PHE A 42 -7.42 3.00 1.98
C PHE A 42 -7.27 3.84 3.26
N LEU A 43 -6.04 4.01 3.76
CA LEU A 43 -5.77 4.82 4.95
C LEU A 43 -6.14 6.29 4.75
N LEU A 44 -5.93 6.85 3.54
CA LEU A 44 -6.30 8.22 3.23
C LEU A 44 -7.83 8.38 3.20
N GLN A 45 -8.54 7.44 2.57
CA GLN A 45 -10.00 7.42 2.51
C GLN A 45 -10.63 7.28 3.90
N ASN A 46 -10.09 6.39 4.74
CA ASN A 46 -10.55 6.17 6.11
C ASN A 46 -10.02 7.22 7.11
N SER A 47 -9.16 8.15 6.70
CA SER A 47 -8.66 9.20 7.59
C SER A 47 -9.69 10.26 7.98
N THR A 48 -10.91 10.17 7.43
CA THR A 48 -12.00 11.13 7.70
C THR A 48 -12.89 10.69 8.86
N SER A 49 -12.81 9.44 9.32
CA SER A 49 -13.74 8.88 10.31
C SER A 49 -13.22 8.89 11.76
N GLU A 50 -14.14 9.29 12.63
CA GLU A 50 -14.25 9.09 14.10
C GLU A 50 -13.43 9.97 15.06
N THR A 51 -12.12 10.22 14.93
CA THR A 51 -11.42 11.14 15.89
C THR A 51 -10.22 11.90 15.29
N ALA A 52 -9.89 13.07 15.87
CA ALA A 52 -8.76 13.90 15.43
C ALA A 52 -7.38 13.21 15.55
N ASP A 53 -7.25 12.28 16.50
CA ASP A 53 -5.99 11.55 16.73
C ASP A 53 -5.84 10.34 15.78
N THR A 54 -6.92 9.59 15.52
CA THR A 54 -6.90 8.48 14.54
C THR A 54 -6.67 8.99 13.12
N SER A 55 -7.34 10.09 12.74
CA SER A 55 -7.17 10.73 11.43
C SER A 55 -5.73 11.20 11.18
N ARG A 56 -5.04 11.73 12.20
CA ARG A 56 -3.63 12.13 12.10
C ARG A 56 -2.71 10.92 11.92
N SER A 57 -2.97 9.82 12.66
CA SER A 57 -2.20 8.58 12.54
C SER A 57 -2.36 7.96 11.15
N TYR A 58 -3.59 7.86 10.63
CA TYR A 58 -3.87 7.30 9.31
C TYR A 58 -3.26 8.13 8.18
N ARG A 59 -3.35 9.47 8.24
CA ARG A 59 -2.67 10.34 7.26
C ARG A 59 -1.16 10.19 7.29
N ARG A 60 -0.57 10.04 8.48
CA ARG A 60 0.88 9.80 8.61
C ARG A 60 1.27 8.46 8.01
N ALA A 61 0.53 7.40 8.29
CA ALA A 61 0.78 6.07 7.73
C ALA A 61 0.62 6.07 6.19
N ALA A 62 -0.45 6.65 5.65
CA ALA A 62 -0.66 6.82 4.22
C ALA A 62 0.53 7.57 3.57
N ARG A 63 0.99 8.66 4.18
CA ARG A 63 2.13 9.43 3.65
C ARG A 63 3.41 8.61 3.62
N VAL A 64 3.67 7.78 4.63
CA VAL A 64 4.85 6.89 4.64
C VAL A 64 4.75 5.86 3.52
N TYR A 65 3.59 5.21 3.35
CA TYR A 65 3.38 4.26 2.25
C TYR A 65 3.56 4.92 0.88
N LEU A 66 3.01 6.11 0.64
CA LEU A 66 3.22 6.87 -0.59
C LEU A 66 4.70 7.24 -0.81
N ASP A 67 5.38 7.74 0.21
CA ASP A 67 6.79 8.13 0.13
C ASP A 67 7.69 6.91 -0.22
N THR A 68 7.39 5.73 0.35
CA THR A 68 8.10 4.50 -0.02
C THR A 68 7.81 4.01 -1.44
N LEU A 69 6.63 4.32 -2.00
CA LEU A 69 6.27 3.98 -3.37
C LEU A 69 7.11 4.78 -4.39
N PHE A 70 7.31 6.08 -4.14
CA PHE A 70 8.14 6.93 -4.99
C PHE A 70 9.65 6.71 -4.81
N LYS A 71 10.10 6.30 -3.62
CA LYS A 71 11.52 6.05 -3.34
C LYS A 71 12.06 4.74 -3.94
N HIS A 72 11.20 3.77 -4.25
CA HIS A 72 11.59 2.51 -4.90
C HIS A 72 11.54 2.60 -6.44
N ALA A 73 11.30 3.77 -7.03
CA ALA A 73 11.40 4.00 -8.47
C ALA A 73 12.83 4.35 -8.88
N VAL A 74 13.72 3.36 -8.76
CA VAL A 74 15.07 3.35 -9.36
C VAL A 74 15.36 1.95 -9.87
#